data_AF-D8U2V2-F1
#
_entry.id   AF-D8U2V2-F1
#
_cell.length_a   1.000
_cell.length_b   1.000
_cell.length_c   1.000
_cell.angle_alpha   90.00
_cell.angle_beta   90.00
_cell.angle_gamma   90.00
#
_symmetry.space_group_name_H-M   'P 1'
#
loop_
_entity.id
_entity.type
_entity.pdbx_description
1 polymer ?
#
loop_
_entity_poly.entity_id
_entity_poly.type
_entity_poly.pdbx_seq_one_letter_code
_entity_poly.pdbx_strand_id
1 'polypeptide(L)'
;VTLLFADMPGFAALCGSLPPRVVMSFLHNLFATFDDMLDHYKVYKVETIGDCYVVAGGLMYEDEDGMAAAMLQSAFRVTLPTTGAHVRLRIGLHSGPVVSGLVGTRMPRFCLFGDTINTASRMESTGVAGCIHAS
;
A
#
# COMPACT_ATOMS: atom_id res chain seq x y z
N VAL A 1 10.34 -3.87 -12.48
CA VAL A 1 9.59 -3.95 -11.20
C VAL A 1 8.77 -2.70 -11.07
N THR A 2 7.50 -2.86 -10.71
CA THR A 2 6.56 -1.77 -10.49
C THR A 2 6.26 -1.70 -9.00
N LEU A 3 6.52 -0.56 -8.37
CA LEU A 3 6.22 -0.34 -6.96
C LEU A 3 4.94 0.46 -6.81
N LEU A 4 4.11 0.03 -5.87
CA LEU A 4 2.86 0.66 -5.49
C LEU A 4 2.92 1.02 -4.02
N PHE A 5 2.74 2.32 -3.74
CA PHE A 5 2.56 2.85 -2.39
C PHE A 5 1.11 3.29 -2.25
N ALA A 6 0.40 2.76 -1.25
CA ALA A 6 -0.98 3.11 -0.95
C ALA A 6 -1.10 3.62 0.48
N ASP A 7 -1.41 4.90 0.63
CA ASP A 7 -1.49 5.61 1.92
C ASP A 7 -2.93 6.06 2.21
N MET A 8 -3.26 6.24 3.50
CA MET A 8 -4.55 6.76 3.93
C MET A 8 -4.42 8.20 4.46
N PRO A 9 -4.78 9.21 3.66
CA PRO A 9 -4.84 10.58 4.14
C PRO A 9 -5.72 10.72 5.39
N GLY A 10 -5.16 11.34 6.44
CA GLY A 10 -5.87 11.59 7.69
C GLY A 10 -5.76 10.47 8.74
N PHE A 11 -4.98 9.41 8.50
CA PHE A 11 -4.76 8.34 9.48
C PHE A 11 -4.20 8.85 10.81
N ALA A 12 -3.28 9.83 10.81
CA ALA A 12 -2.76 10.43 12.04
C ALA A 12 -3.87 11.05 12.91
N ALA A 13 -4.85 11.72 12.29
CA ALA A 13 -6.01 12.27 12.99
C ALA A 13 -6.93 11.16 13.53
N LEU A 14 -7.07 10.05 12.78
CA LEU A 14 -7.80 8.86 13.23
C LEU A 14 -7.17 8.27 14.49
N CYS A 15 -5.84 8.12 14.53
CA CYS A 15 -5.08 7.66 15.68
C CYS A 15 -5.25 8.56 16.92
N GLY A 16 -5.35 9.88 16.72
CA GLY A 16 -5.58 10.83 17.81
C GLY A 16 -7.02 10.83 18.34
N SER A 17 -7.98 10.33 17.56
CA SER A 17 -9.42 10.45 17.87
C SER A 17 -10.06 9.15 18.38
N LEU A 18 -9.39 8.00 18.22
CA LEU A 18 -9.96 6.69 18.54
C LEU A 18 -9.09 5.87 19.49
N PRO A 19 -9.69 4.95 20.27
CA PRO A 19 -8.92 3.99 21.05
C PRO A 19 -8.00 3.14 20.15
N PRO A 20 -6.76 2.85 20.56
CA PRO A 20 -5.80 2.10 19.76
C PRO A 20 -6.32 0.75 19.23
N ARG A 21 -7.15 0.05 20.03
CA ARG A 21 -7.77 -1.22 19.62
C ARG A 21 -8.69 -1.07 18.40
N VAL A 22 -9.43 0.04 18.31
CA VAL A 22 -10.33 0.32 17.18
C VAL A 22 -9.52 0.61 15.93
N VAL A 23 -8.48 1.45 16.05
CA VAL A 23 -7.55 1.78 14.96
C VAL A 23 -6.87 0.52 14.42
N MET A 24 -6.35 -0.32 15.32
CA MET A 24 -5.69 -1.57 14.93
C MET A 24 -6.63 -2.54 14.21
N SER A 25 -7.86 -2.70 14.72
CA SER A 25 -8.85 -3.60 14.10
C SER A 25 -9.27 -3.09 12.72
N PHE A 26 -9.45 -1.76 12.59
CA PHE A 26 -9.76 -1.12 11.32
C PHE A 26 -8.64 -1.32 10.30
N LEU A 27 -7.39 -1.02 10.67
CA LEU A 27 -6.24 -1.17 9.78
C LEU A 27 -6.02 -2.62 9.38
N HIS A 28 -6.17 -3.56 10.32
CA HIS A 28 -6.09 -4.99 10.05
C HIS A 28 -7.12 -5.44 9.01
N ASN A 29 -8.40 -5.06 9.17
CA ASN A 29 -9.44 -5.45 8.23
C ASN A 29 -9.21 -4.88 6.83
N LEU A 30 -8.73 -3.63 6.75
CA LEU A 30 -8.39 -2.99 5.48
C LEU A 30 -7.23 -3.73 4.79
N PHE A 31 -6.14 -3.99 5.51
CA PHE A 31 -4.97 -4.68 4.95
C PHE A 31 -5.23 -6.14 4.64
N ALA A 32 -6.07 -6.84 5.42
CA ALA A 32 -6.51 -8.19 5.10
C ALA A 32 -7.23 -8.24 3.75
N THR A 33 -8.07 -7.23 3.46
CA THR A 33 -8.74 -7.10 2.16
C THR A 33 -7.73 -6.95 1.01
N PHE A 34 -6.60 -6.28 1.23
CA PHE A 34 -5.54 -6.15 0.23
C PHE A 34 -4.71 -7.42 0.12
N ASP A 35 -4.43 -8.09 1.24
CA ASP A 35 -3.70 -9.34 1.30
C ASP A 35 -4.44 -10.44 0.49
N ASP A 36 -5.78 -10.49 0.57
CA ASP A 36 -6.62 -11.43 -0.19
C ASP A 36 -6.52 -11.25 -1.73
N MET A 37 -6.04 -10.09 -2.19
CA MET A 37 -5.87 -9.79 -3.61
C MET A 37 -4.48 -10.17 -4.14
N LEU A 38 -3.46 -10.35 -3.28
CA LEU A 38 -2.06 -10.47 -3.70
C LEU A 38 -1.81 -11.62 -4.69
N ASP A 39 -2.36 -12.81 -4.39
CA ASP A 39 -2.18 -13.99 -5.22
C ASP A 39 -2.86 -13.85 -6.59
N HIS A 40 -4.02 -13.18 -6.63
CA HIS A 40 -4.77 -12.96 -7.86
C HIS A 40 -4.00 -12.05 -8.83
N TYR A 41 -3.48 -10.93 -8.34
CA TYR A 41 -2.70 -9.98 -9.13
C TYR A 41 -1.21 -10.34 -9.24
N LYS A 42 -0.80 -11.47 -8.63
CA LYS A 42 0.58 -11.99 -8.64
C LYS A 42 1.64 -10.97 -8.20
N VAL A 43 1.26 -10.09 -7.27
CA VAL A 43 2.17 -9.09 -6.70
C VAL A 43 2.74 -9.55 -5.36
N TYR A 44 3.87 -9.00 -4.98
CA TYR A 44 4.51 -9.28 -3.71
C TYR A 44 4.31 -8.15 -2.71
N LYS A 45 3.79 -8.47 -1.52
CA LYS A 45 3.73 -7.53 -0.39
C LYS A 45 5.14 -7.32 0.18
N VAL A 46 5.62 -6.09 0.09
CA VAL A 46 6.98 -5.72 0.54
C VAL A 46 6.97 -5.50 2.04
N GLU A 47 6.26 -4.47 2.49
CA GLU A 47 6.12 -4.12 3.88
C GLU A 47 4.96 -3.12 4.09
N THR A 48 4.71 -2.80 5.36
CA THR A 48 3.78 -1.74 5.78
C THR A 48 4.55 -0.71 6.60
N ILE A 49 4.37 0.57 6.29
CA ILE A 49 4.99 1.70 7.00
C ILE A 49 3.88 2.56 7.58
N GLY A 50 3.52 2.30 8.84
CA GLY A 50 2.32 2.92 9.43
C GLY A 50 1.05 2.44 8.72
N ASP A 51 0.31 3.37 8.12
CA ASP A 51 -0.85 3.11 7.28
C ASP A 51 -0.54 2.96 5.78
N CYS A 52 0.71 3.17 5.38
CA CYS A 52 1.14 2.95 4.01
C CYS A 52 1.34 1.45 3.74
N TYR A 53 0.65 0.94 2.73
CA TYR A 53 0.75 -0.43 2.24
C TYR A 53 1.60 -0.46 0.95
N VAL A 54 2.66 -1.27 0.93
CA VAL A 54 3.63 -1.30 -0.18
C VAL A 54 3.66 -2.66 -0.86
N VAL A 55 3.42 -2.67 -2.18
CA VAL A 55 3.52 -3.89 -3.01
C VAL A 55 4.43 -3.68 -4.21
N ALA A 56 5.01 -4.79 -4.68
CA ALA A 56 5.89 -4.85 -5.83
C ALA A 56 5.35 -5.87 -6.85
N GLY A 57 5.03 -5.39 -8.06
CA GLY A 57 4.76 -6.21 -9.23
C GLY A 57 6.00 -6.39 -10.10
N GLY A 58 6.03 -7.44 -10.92
CA GLY A 58 7.14 -7.70 -11.85
C GLY A 58 8.43 -8.18 -11.18
N LEU A 59 8.36 -8.72 -9.95
CA LEU A 59 9.50 -9.40 -9.30
C LEU A 59 9.64 -10.84 -9.79
N MET A 60 8.54 -11.59 -9.80
CA MET A 60 8.47 -12.97 -10.30
C MET A 60 7.54 -13.07 -11.51
N TYR A 61 6.41 -12.35 -11.46
CA TYR A 61 5.37 -12.31 -12.48
C TYR A 61 4.89 -10.87 -12.69
N GLU A 62 4.33 -10.60 -13.86
CA GLU A 62 3.72 -9.31 -14.19
C GLU A 62 2.30 -9.21 -13.64
N ASP A 63 1.92 -8.01 -13.21
CA ASP A 63 0.55 -7.67 -12.82
C ASP A 63 -0.22 -7.25 -14.08
N GLU A 64 -0.86 -8.21 -14.73
CA GLU A 64 -1.63 -7.99 -15.97
C GLU A 64 -2.98 -7.31 -15.70
N ASP A 65 -3.57 -7.57 -14.53
CA ASP A 65 -4.93 -7.14 -14.17
C ASP A 65 -4.98 -5.79 -13.44
N GLY A 66 -3.84 -5.31 -12.94
CA GLY A 66 -3.68 -3.97 -12.37
C GLY A 66 -4.27 -3.82 -10.96
N MET A 67 -3.55 -4.33 -9.95
CA MET A 67 -3.99 -4.34 -8.53
C MET A 67 -4.38 -2.94 -8.01
N ALA A 68 -3.73 -1.88 -8.50
CA ALA A 68 -3.96 -0.51 -8.03
C ALA A 68 -5.42 -0.06 -8.15
N ALA A 69 -6.08 -0.39 -9.27
CA ALA A 69 -7.48 -0.03 -9.48
C ALA A 69 -8.40 -0.81 -8.53
N ALA A 70 -8.14 -2.10 -8.35
CA ALA A 70 -8.88 -2.94 -7.43
C ALA A 70 -8.72 -2.51 -5.97
N MET A 71 -7.51 -2.10 -5.56
CA MET A 71 -7.25 -1.54 -4.23
C MET A 71 -8.07 -0.28 -3.97
N LEU A 72 -8.16 0.65 -4.92
CA LEU A 72 -9.01 1.84 -4.77
C LEU A 72 -10.48 1.46 -4.56
N GLN A 73 -11.00 0.54 -5.36
CA GLN A 73 -12.41 0.12 -5.28
C GLN A 73 -12.69 -0.60 -3.95
N SER A 74 -11.82 -1.53 -3.55
CA SER A 74 -11.94 -2.27 -2.29
C SER A 74 -11.86 -1.33 -1.09
N ALA A 75 -10.94 -0.37 -1.09
CA ALA A 75 -10.83 0.61 -0.02
C ALA A 75 -12.09 1.50 0.06
N PHE A 76 -12.63 1.94 -1.07
CA PHE A 76 -13.83 2.77 -1.09
C PHE A 76 -15.06 2.07 -0.47
N ARG A 77 -15.09 0.74 -0.44
CA ARG A 77 -16.17 -0.02 0.23
C ARG A 77 -16.05 -0.02 1.76
N VAL A 78 -14.89 0.35 2.30
CA VAL A 78 -14.64 0.45 3.74
C VAL A 78 -14.96 1.87 4.22
N THR A 79 -15.64 1.98 5.36
CA THR A 79 -16.00 3.26 5.98
C THR A 79 -15.10 3.57 7.17
N LEU A 80 -14.73 4.84 7.34
CA LEU A 80 -13.98 5.33 8.48
C LEU A 80 -14.82 5.23 9.77
N PRO A 81 -14.25 4.70 10.87
CA PRO A 81 -14.98 4.54 12.13
C PRO A 81 -15.36 5.86 12.83
N THR A 82 -14.74 6.98 12.45
CA THR A 82 -15.04 8.31 13.02
C THR A 82 -16.18 9.03 12.30
N THR A 83 -16.08 9.16 10.97
CA THR A 83 -16.96 10.01 10.16
C THR A 83 -18.01 9.22 9.39
N GLY A 84 -17.86 7.90 9.28
CA GLY A 84 -18.67 7.06 8.38
C GLY A 84 -18.38 7.28 6.90
N ALA A 85 -17.48 8.19 6.53
CA ALA A 85 -17.09 8.44 5.15
C ALA A 85 -16.27 7.26 4.59
N HIS A 86 -16.34 7.06 3.28
CA HIS A 86 -15.54 6.04 2.59
C HIS A 86 -14.05 6.33 2.67
N VAL A 87 -13.24 5.29 2.84
CA VAL A 87 -11.78 5.38 2.80
C VAL A 87 -11.36 5.79 1.38
N ARG A 88 -10.56 6.85 1.29
CA ARG A 88 -9.98 7.32 0.02
C ARG A 88 -8.47 7.17 0.09
N LEU A 89 -7.96 6.08 -0.49
CA LEU A 89 -6.51 5.88 -0.59
C LEU A 89 -5.89 6.85 -1.59
N ARG A 90 -4.65 7.23 -1.30
CA ARG A 90 -3.76 7.89 -2.27
C ARG A 90 -2.77 6.85 -2.74
N ILE A 91 -2.74 6.56 -4.04
CA ILE A 91 -1.86 5.52 -4.61
C ILE A 91 -0.82 6.16 -5.52
N GLY A 92 0.45 5.82 -5.29
CA GLY A 92 1.58 6.14 -6.16
C GLY A 92 2.14 4.89 -6.83
N LEU A 93 2.43 4.99 -8.13
CA LEU A 93 3.04 3.94 -8.94
C LEU A 93 4.30 4.45 -9.63
N HIS A 94 5.35 3.64 -9.63
CA HIS A 94 6.53 3.90 -10.46
C HIS A 94 7.19 2.57 -10.86
N SER A 95 7.64 2.50 -12.11
CA SER A 95 8.34 1.35 -12.66
C SER A 95 9.80 1.66 -12.90
N GLY A 96 10.69 0.79 -12.43
CA GLY A 96 12.12 1.02 -12.56
C GLY A 96 12.97 -0.15 -12.07
N PRO A 97 14.31 -0.01 -12.17
CA PRO A 97 15.24 -1.02 -11.68
C PRO A 97 15.27 -1.02 -10.15
N VAL A 98 15.39 -2.22 -9.56
CA VAL A 98 15.55 -2.42 -8.12
C VAL A 98 16.55 -3.53 -7.86
N VAL A 99 17.16 -3.50 -6.69
CA VAL A 99 17.93 -4.62 -6.15
C VAL A 99 17.09 -5.24 -5.04
N SER A 100 16.93 -6.57 -5.07
CA SER A 100 16.18 -7.32 -4.06
C SER A 100 17.07 -8.32 -3.32
N GLY A 101 16.83 -8.56 -2.03
CA GLY A 101 17.55 -9.58 -1.28
C GLY A 101 17.04 -9.77 0.15
N LEU A 102 17.52 -10.82 0.81
CA LEU A 102 17.24 -11.06 2.23
C LEU A 102 18.23 -10.26 3.11
N VAL A 103 17.69 -9.50 4.05
CA VAL A 103 18.47 -8.66 4.97
C VAL A 103 18.22 -9.07 6.41
N GLY A 104 19.30 -9.23 7.18
CA GLY A 104 19.26 -9.56 8.61
C GLY A 104 19.38 -11.06 8.89
N THR A 105 19.92 -11.39 10.07
CA THR A 105 20.20 -12.79 10.47
C THR A 105 19.23 -13.33 11.51
N ARG A 106 18.65 -12.47 12.36
CA ARG A 106 17.68 -12.88 13.39
C ARG A 106 16.22 -12.77 12.94
N MET A 107 15.91 -11.79 12.10
CA MET A 107 14.60 -11.57 11.50
C MET A 107 14.82 -11.20 10.03
N PRO A 108 15.13 -12.18 9.17
CA PRO A 108 15.40 -11.92 7.76
C PRO A 108 14.16 -11.32 7.10
N ARG A 109 14.33 -10.23 6.38
CA ARG A 109 13.27 -9.59 5.59
C ARG A 109 13.70 -9.54 4.13
N PHE A 110 12.76 -9.82 3.24
CA PHE A 110 12.96 -9.58 1.83
C PHE A 110 12.83 -8.07 1.59
N CYS A 111 13.95 -7.44 1.25
CA CYS A 111 14.03 -6.00 1.07
C CYS A 111 14.25 -5.66 -0.40
N LEU A 112 13.70 -4.52 -0.80
CA LEU A 112 13.97 -3.88 -2.07
C LEU A 112 14.80 -2.62 -1.81
N PHE A 113 15.76 -2.33 -2.68
CA PHE A 113 16.56 -1.11 -2.67
C PHE A 113 16.63 -0.52 -4.08
N GLY A 114 16.76 0.81 -4.14
CA GLY A 114 16.92 1.54 -5.39
C GLY A 114 16.11 2.83 -5.39
N ASP A 115 16.47 3.74 -6.29
CA ASP A 115 15.79 5.03 -6.42
C ASP A 115 14.32 4.90 -6.85
N THR A 116 13.98 3.79 -7.50
CA THR A 116 12.60 3.42 -7.86
C THR A 116 11.66 3.47 -6.65
N ILE A 117 12.13 3.09 -5.45
CA ILE A 117 11.33 3.13 -4.21
C ILE A 117 11.03 4.56 -3.81
N ASN A 118 12.05 5.42 -3.83
CA ASN A 118 11.89 6.83 -3.48
C ASN A 118 10.98 7.54 -4.47
N THR A 119 11.11 7.23 -5.76
CA THR A 119 10.26 7.82 -6.79
C THR A 119 8.81 7.35 -6.66
N ALA A 120 8.56 6.06 -6.42
CA ALA A 120 7.21 5.55 -6.16
C ALA A 120 6.54 6.22 -4.94
N SER A 121 7.31 6.38 -3.84
CA SER A 121 6.84 7.09 -2.64
C SER A 121 6.56 8.58 -2.92
N ARG A 122 7.32 9.23 -3.81
CA ARG A 122 7.00 10.61 -4.25
C ARG A 122 5.72 10.68 -5.08
N MET A 123 5.47 9.70 -5.95
CA MET A 123 4.22 9.64 -6.71
C MET A 123 3.02 9.52 -5.76
N GLU A 124 3.15 8.73 -4.70
CA GLU A 124 2.13 8.62 -3.66
C GLU A 124 1.95 9.95 -2.91
N SER A 125 3.01 10.50 -2.32
CA SER A 125 2.91 11.69 -1.47
C SER A 125 2.43 12.96 -2.20
N THR A 126 2.69 13.06 -3.51
CA THR A 126 2.21 14.15 -4.37
C THR A 126 0.87 13.84 -5.08
N GLY A 127 0.34 12.63 -4.89
CA GLY A 127 -0.92 12.19 -5.49
C GLY A 127 -2.16 12.81 -4.83
N VAL A 128 -3.31 12.59 -5.46
CA VAL A 128 -4.62 13.03 -4.97
C VAL A 128 -5.36 11.86 -4.32
N ALA A 129 -6.02 12.11 -3.19
CA ALA A 129 -6.81 11.11 -2.49
C ALA A 129 -7.96 10.57 -3.38
N GLY A 130 -8.06 9.25 -3.47
CA GLY A 130 -8.99 8.54 -4.34
C GLY A 130 -8.50 8.32 -5.77
N CYS A 131 -7.24 8.67 -6.08
CA CYS A 131 -6.65 8.55 -7.40
C CYS A 131 -5.35 7.73 -7.36
N ILE A 132 -4.98 7.20 -8.53
CA ILE A 132 -3.68 6.60 -8.80
C ILE A 132 -2.83 7.65 -9.51
N HIS A 133 -1.62 7.89 -9.00
CA HIS A 133 -0.62 8.76 -9.61
C HIS A 133 0.54 7.88 -10.10
N ALA A 134 0.81 7.91 -11.41
CA ALA A 134 1.86 7.14 -12.04
C ALA A 134 2.88 8.07 -12.72
N SER A 135 4.15 7.67 -12.72
CA SER A 135 5.26 8.34 -13.42
C SER A 135 5.35 7.98 -14.90
#